data_AF-A0A4R1WQP8-F1
#
_entry.id   AF-A0A4R1WQP8-F1
#
_cell.length_a   1.000
_cell.length_b   1.000
_cell.length_c   1.000
_cell.angle_alpha   90.00
_cell.angle_beta   90.00
_cell.angle_gamma   90.00
#
_symmetry.space_group_name_H-M   'P 1'
#
loop_
_entity.id
_entity.type
_entity.pdbx_description
1 polymer ?
#
loop_
_entity_poly.entity_id
_entity_poly.type
_entity_poly.pdbx_seq_one_letter_code
_entity_poly.pdbx_strand_id
1 'polypeptide(L)'
;MLKTGTGCEGEAGTWLPLVYRGDGAWIGVMPGGQVGVGVESEGRATLRDSGYVPLWPFMERGLSEYVRELSRVWVQLEGRGFAGPGAVVELTVSSAWASGRLYWKRLAASWVVEMADRSIFSLELLRDILDKMIGSDALSAELRESLRHASFKLAGPGDDTDSAGN
;
A
#
# COMPACT_ATOMS: atom_id res chain seq x y z
N MET A 1 0.83 -10.51 -45.41
CA MET A 1 2.10 -9.81 -45.76
C MET A 1 2.47 -8.95 -44.55
N LEU A 2 3.30 -9.46 -43.66
CA LEU A 2 3.72 -8.77 -42.43
C LEU A 2 4.98 -7.96 -42.75
N LYS A 3 4.94 -6.64 -42.52
CA LYS A 3 6.14 -5.81 -42.51
C LYS A 3 6.79 -5.92 -41.14
N THR A 4 7.96 -6.53 -41.11
CA THR A 4 8.92 -6.49 -40.00
C THR A 4 9.56 -5.10 -39.95
N GLY A 5 9.45 -4.45 -38.80
CA GLY A 5 10.31 -3.32 -38.42
C GLY A 5 11.31 -3.80 -37.40
N THR A 6 12.57 -3.88 -37.79
CA THR A 6 13.74 -4.16 -36.94
C THR A 6 14.26 -2.86 -36.34
N GLY A 7 14.51 -2.85 -35.02
CA GLY A 7 15.17 -1.72 -34.34
C GLY A 7 15.20 -1.82 -32.81
N CYS A 8 16.20 -2.54 -32.29
CA CYS A 8 16.88 -2.43 -30.99
C CYS A 8 16.09 -2.41 -29.65
N GLU A 9 16.23 -3.55 -28.96
CA GLU A 9 16.63 -3.70 -27.55
C GLU A 9 15.62 -3.46 -26.42
N GLY A 10 15.07 -4.60 -26.00
CA GLY A 10 14.37 -4.83 -24.74
C GLY A 10 12.96 -5.30 -25.04
N GLU A 11 12.76 -6.61 -25.22
CA GLU A 11 11.41 -7.19 -25.13
C GLU A 11 10.85 -6.80 -23.75
N ALA A 12 10.06 -5.73 -23.73
CA ALA A 12 9.23 -5.36 -22.60
C ALA A 12 8.24 -6.52 -22.49
N GLY A 13 8.58 -7.49 -21.65
CA GLY A 13 7.75 -8.68 -21.48
C GLY A 13 6.30 -8.33 -21.18
N THR A 14 5.43 -9.31 -21.37
CA THR A 14 3.99 -9.09 -21.27
C THR A 14 3.60 -8.82 -19.81
N TRP A 15 3.13 -7.60 -19.56
CA TRP A 15 2.44 -7.24 -18.33
C TRP A 15 1.21 -8.14 -18.14
N LEU A 16 1.07 -8.72 -16.95
CA LEU A 16 -0.06 -9.59 -16.61
C LEU A 16 -1.10 -8.80 -15.79
N PRO A 17 -2.26 -8.43 -16.34
CA PRO A 17 -3.35 -7.83 -15.56
C PRO A 17 -3.87 -8.80 -14.52
N LEU A 18 -4.16 -8.30 -13.32
CA LEU A 18 -4.66 -9.07 -12.18
C LEU A 18 -6.00 -8.54 -11.69
N VAL A 19 -6.08 -7.22 -11.45
CA VAL A 19 -7.28 -6.58 -10.91
C VAL A 19 -7.59 -5.33 -11.73
N TYR A 20 -8.85 -5.20 -12.18
CA TYR A 20 -9.34 -4.02 -12.89
C TYR A 20 -10.17 -3.13 -11.96
N ARG A 21 -9.88 -1.82 -11.96
CA ARG A 21 -10.52 -0.80 -11.11
C ARG A 21 -11.85 -0.28 -11.69
N GLY A 22 -12.20 -0.62 -12.93
CA GLY A 22 -13.46 -0.18 -13.56
C GLY A 22 -13.43 1.23 -14.16
N ASP A 23 -12.36 1.97 -13.95
CA ASP A 23 -12.14 3.36 -14.37
C ASP A 23 -10.77 3.53 -15.07
N GLY A 24 -10.31 2.45 -15.70
CA GLY A 24 -9.10 2.43 -16.51
C GLY A 24 -7.81 2.06 -15.77
N ALA A 25 -7.80 1.88 -14.45
CA ALA A 25 -6.59 1.43 -13.74
C ALA A 25 -6.54 -0.07 -13.48
N TRP A 26 -5.33 -0.62 -13.45
CA TRP A 26 -5.08 -2.04 -13.31
C TRP A 26 -3.91 -2.33 -12.38
N ILE A 27 -4.04 -3.38 -11.56
CA ILE A 27 -2.91 -4.04 -10.90
C ILE A 27 -2.41 -5.12 -11.84
N GLY A 28 -1.09 -5.23 -12.03
CA GLY A 28 -0.52 -6.34 -12.76
C GLY A 28 0.90 -6.69 -12.37
N VAL A 29 1.43 -7.77 -12.92
CA VAL A 29 2.83 -8.15 -12.71
C VAL A 29 3.66 -7.73 -13.92
N MET A 30 4.74 -7.02 -13.64
CA MET A 30 5.81 -6.73 -14.58
C MET A 30 6.59 -8.01 -14.96
N PRO A 31 7.29 -8.01 -16.10
CA PRO A 31 8.06 -9.17 -16.57
C PRO A 31 9.15 -9.64 -15.60
N GLY A 32 9.68 -8.72 -14.79
CA GLY A 32 10.66 -9.02 -13.74
C GLY A 32 10.05 -9.58 -12.45
N GLY A 33 8.75 -9.85 -12.43
CA GLY A 33 8.03 -10.40 -11.27
C GLY A 33 7.50 -9.35 -10.30
N GLN A 34 7.84 -8.07 -10.47
CA GLN A 34 7.35 -6.99 -9.60
C GLN A 34 5.88 -6.70 -9.87
N VAL A 35 5.10 -6.40 -8.84
CA VAL A 35 3.75 -5.87 -9.01
C VAL A 35 3.83 -4.40 -9.41
N GLY A 36 2.98 -3.96 -10.33
CA GLY A 36 2.88 -2.58 -10.79
C GLY A 36 1.43 -2.19 -11.01
N VAL A 37 1.17 -0.89 -11.03
CA VAL A 37 -0.15 -0.33 -11.38
C VAL A 37 -0.02 0.40 -12.71
N GLY A 38 -0.97 0.17 -13.62
CA GLY A 38 -1.03 0.87 -14.91
C GLY A 38 -2.39 1.54 -15.11
N VAL A 39 -2.42 2.66 -15.83
CA VAL A 39 -3.66 3.31 -16.30
C VAL A 39 -3.76 3.14 -17.81
N GLU A 40 -4.95 2.76 -18.30
CA GLU A 40 -5.23 2.45 -19.70
C GLU A 40 -4.96 3.63 -20.63
N SER A 41 -5.23 4.86 -20.16
CA SER A 41 -4.96 6.11 -20.90
C SER A 41 -3.48 6.52 -20.92
N GLU A 42 -2.65 6.01 -20.01
CA GLU A 42 -1.23 6.37 -19.87
C GLU A 42 -0.30 5.43 -20.66
N GLY A 43 -0.86 4.58 -21.53
CA GLY A 43 -0.11 3.88 -22.57
C GLY A 43 1.15 3.18 -22.08
N ARG A 44 1.01 2.21 -21.16
CA ARG A 44 2.10 1.29 -20.72
C ARG A 44 3.43 2.00 -20.36
N ALA A 45 3.39 3.28 -19.98
CA ALA A 45 4.57 4.09 -19.82
C ALA A 45 5.35 3.69 -18.56
N THR A 46 6.35 2.84 -18.79
CA THR A 46 7.68 2.91 -18.15
C THR A 46 7.68 3.14 -16.63
N LEU A 47 7.26 2.11 -15.89
CA LEU A 47 7.60 1.93 -14.47
C LEU A 47 9.09 1.65 -14.22
N ARG A 48 9.94 1.76 -15.26
CA ARG A 48 11.37 1.43 -15.22
C ARG A 48 12.17 2.39 -14.33
N ASP A 49 11.70 3.63 -14.18
CA ASP A 49 12.41 4.70 -13.46
C ASP A 49 11.59 5.33 -12.32
N SER A 50 10.33 4.93 -12.11
CA SER A 50 9.41 5.65 -11.21
C SER A 50 9.47 5.24 -9.73
N GLY A 51 10.27 4.22 -9.37
CA GLY A 51 10.42 3.81 -7.97
C GLY A 51 9.07 3.50 -7.28
N TYR A 52 8.11 2.94 -8.02
CA TYR A 52 6.77 2.53 -7.58
C TYR A 52 5.73 3.67 -7.50
N VAL A 53 4.73 3.64 -8.40
CA VAL A 53 3.56 4.55 -8.45
C VAL A 53 2.32 3.66 -8.72
N PRO A 54 1.21 3.80 -7.98
CA PRO A 54 0.97 2.98 -6.80
C PRO A 54 -0.49 2.49 -6.70
N LEU A 55 -0.74 1.60 -5.75
CA LEU A 55 -2.10 1.22 -5.37
C LEU A 55 -2.85 2.34 -4.62
N TRP A 56 -2.36 3.60 -4.63
CA TRP A 56 -2.99 4.71 -3.91
C TRP A 56 -4.44 4.94 -4.32
N PRO A 57 -4.86 4.80 -5.59
CA PRO A 57 -6.28 4.96 -5.93
C PRO A 57 -7.17 3.94 -5.22
N PHE A 58 -6.66 2.77 -4.83
CA PHE A 58 -7.43 1.82 -4.01
C PHE A 58 -7.69 2.35 -2.59
N MET A 59 -6.92 3.34 -2.13
CA MET A 59 -7.09 4.00 -0.84
C MET A 59 -8.33 4.88 -0.76
N GLU A 60 -8.97 5.16 -1.90
CA GLU A 60 -10.29 5.79 -1.94
C GLU A 60 -11.39 4.84 -1.45
N ARG A 61 -11.11 3.53 -1.38
CA ARG A 61 -11.97 2.50 -0.79
C ARG A 61 -11.53 2.20 0.65
N GLY A 62 -12.42 1.61 1.44
CA GLY A 62 -12.08 1.15 2.79
C GLY A 62 -11.05 0.03 2.77
N LEU A 63 -10.11 0.03 3.72
CA LEU A 63 -9.03 -0.97 3.77
C LEU A 63 -9.60 -2.40 3.84
N SER A 64 -10.69 -2.58 4.58
CA SER A 64 -11.43 -3.84 4.70
C SER A 64 -11.77 -4.49 3.36
N GLU A 65 -12.29 -3.67 2.45
CA GLU A 65 -12.76 -4.12 1.15
C GLU A 65 -11.58 -4.51 0.28
N TYR A 66 -10.56 -3.66 0.25
CA TYR A 66 -9.36 -3.86 -0.56
C TYR A 66 -8.57 -5.11 -0.11
N VAL A 67 -8.33 -5.27 1.19
CA VAL A 67 -7.64 -6.45 1.74
C VAL A 67 -8.39 -7.73 1.39
N ARG A 68 -9.73 -7.73 1.48
CA ARG A 68 -10.53 -8.91 1.13
C ARG A 68 -10.39 -9.30 -0.34
N GLU A 69 -10.45 -8.31 -1.23
CA GLU A 69 -10.27 -8.52 -2.66
C GLU A 69 -8.87 -9.04 -2.98
N LEU A 70 -7.84 -8.37 -2.43
CA LEU A 70 -6.45 -8.73 -2.62
C LEU A 70 -6.15 -10.14 -2.11
N SER A 71 -6.67 -10.51 -0.93
CA SER A 71 -6.51 -11.86 -0.37
C SER A 71 -7.15 -12.95 -1.24
N ARG A 72 -8.28 -12.67 -1.91
CA ARG A 72 -8.94 -13.65 -2.80
C ARG A 72 -8.11 -13.94 -4.05
N VAL A 73 -7.50 -12.90 -4.62
CA VAL A 73 -6.67 -13.04 -5.81
C VAL A 73 -5.23 -13.41 -5.46
N TRP A 74 -4.86 -13.39 -4.17
CA TRP A 74 -3.48 -13.61 -3.71
C TRP A 74 -2.88 -14.94 -4.16
N VAL A 75 -3.67 -16.01 -4.20
CA VAL A 75 -3.22 -17.33 -4.68
C VAL A 75 -2.70 -17.26 -6.13
N GLN A 76 -3.19 -16.32 -6.93
CA GLN A 76 -2.72 -16.07 -8.29
C GLN A 76 -1.44 -15.22 -8.34
N LEU A 77 -1.07 -14.61 -7.19
CA LEU A 77 0.07 -13.73 -6.97
C LEU A 77 1.21 -14.40 -6.19
N GLU A 78 0.96 -15.55 -5.56
CA GLU A 78 1.97 -16.30 -4.81
C GLU A 78 3.21 -16.58 -5.68
N GLY A 79 4.39 -16.27 -5.13
CA GLY A 79 5.67 -16.41 -5.84
C GLY A 79 6.18 -15.14 -6.55
N ARG A 80 5.50 -14.00 -6.42
CA ARG A 80 5.83 -12.74 -7.12
C ARG A 80 6.55 -11.70 -6.23
N GLY A 81 7.29 -12.14 -5.21
CA GLY A 81 8.21 -11.28 -4.45
C GLY A 81 7.64 -10.53 -3.23
N PHE A 82 6.39 -10.78 -2.82
CA PHE A 82 5.79 -10.21 -1.60
C PHE A 82 5.45 -11.29 -0.58
N ALA A 83 5.60 -10.96 0.71
CA ALA A 83 5.30 -11.87 1.82
C ALA A 83 3.80 -12.12 2.03
N GLY A 84 2.92 -11.26 1.49
CA GLY A 84 1.48 -11.37 1.64
C GLY A 84 0.72 -10.09 1.23
N PRO A 85 -0.63 -10.12 1.24
CA PRO A 85 -1.47 -8.95 1.00
C PRO A 85 -1.13 -7.77 1.93
N GLY A 86 -0.75 -8.06 3.18
CA GLY A 86 -0.35 -7.06 4.16
C GLY A 86 0.85 -6.22 3.70
N ALA A 87 1.90 -6.86 3.20
CA ALA A 87 3.11 -6.19 2.74
C ALA A 87 2.84 -5.21 1.58
N VAL A 88 1.89 -5.55 0.69
CA VAL A 88 1.49 -4.69 -0.43
C VAL A 88 0.76 -3.44 0.07
N VAL A 89 -0.12 -3.60 1.06
CA VAL A 89 -0.81 -2.47 1.71
C VAL A 89 0.18 -1.58 2.45
N GLU A 90 1.09 -2.16 3.24
CA GLU A 90 2.12 -1.41 3.99
C GLU A 90 2.98 -0.54 3.08
N LEU A 91 3.43 -1.09 1.96
CA LEU A 91 4.18 -0.36 0.94
C LEU A 91 3.34 0.77 0.33
N THR A 92 2.06 0.52 0.09
CA THR A 92 1.12 1.50 -0.47
C THR A 92 0.94 2.69 0.47
N VAL A 93 0.70 2.43 1.76
CA VAL A 93 0.55 3.48 2.76
C VAL A 93 1.86 4.27 2.94
N SER A 94 3.00 3.58 3.04
CA SER A 94 4.30 4.21 3.23
C SER A 94 4.66 5.13 2.06
N SER A 95 4.44 4.67 0.83
CA SER A 95 4.66 5.49 -0.38
C SER A 95 3.69 6.66 -0.47
N ALA A 96 2.40 6.46 -0.15
CA ALA A 96 1.40 7.53 -0.13
C ALA A 96 1.78 8.64 0.85
N TRP A 97 2.25 8.23 2.04
CA TRP A 97 2.72 9.16 3.06
C TRP A 97 3.97 9.93 2.61
N ALA A 98 4.96 9.23 2.06
CA ALA A 98 6.21 9.82 1.57
C ALA A 98 6.03 10.77 0.39
N SER A 99 4.92 10.65 -0.36
CA SER A 99 4.65 11.46 -1.56
C SER A 99 4.59 12.98 -1.32
N GLY A 100 4.37 13.42 -0.09
CA GLY A 100 4.15 14.84 0.23
C GLY A 100 2.76 15.37 -0.14
N ARG A 101 1.98 14.64 -0.95
CA ARG A 101 0.68 15.09 -1.47
C ARG A 101 -0.41 14.94 -0.40
N LEU A 102 -0.98 16.07 0.01
CA LEU A 102 -1.94 16.15 1.13
C LEU A 102 -3.13 15.17 0.99
N TYR A 103 -3.69 15.04 -0.21
CA TYR A 103 -4.79 14.12 -0.49
C TYR A 103 -4.45 12.67 -0.13
N TRP A 104 -3.34 12.15 -0.68
CA TRP A 104 -2.88 10.78 -0.45
C TRP A 104 -2.41 10.57 0.99
N LYS A 105 -1.79 11.57 1.62
CA LYS A 105 -1.43 11.53 3.04
C LYS A 105 -2.65 11.32 3.95
N ARG A 106 -3.78 11.96 3.64
CA ARG A 106 -5.02 11.81 4.42
C ARG A 106 -5.58 10.41 4.28
N LEU A 107 -5.64 9.87 3.06
CA LEU A 107 -6.10 8.49 2.83
C LEU A 107 -5.16 7.47 3.51
N ALA A 108 -3.85 7.70 3.48
CA ALA A 108 -2.86 6.87 4.18
C ALA A 108 -3.11 6.84 5.68
N ALA A 109 -3.31 8.01 6.30
CA ALA A 109 -3.64 8.08 7.72
C ALA A 109 -4.95 7.35 8.06
N SER A 110 -6.01 7.50 7.24
CA SER A 110 -7.25 6.74 7.46
C SER A 110 -7.05 5.23 7.39
N TRP A 111 -6.28 4.73 6.43
CA TRP A 111 -5.95 3.31 6.35
C TRP A 111 -5.12 2.84 7.54
N VAL A 112 -4.13 3.61 8.01
CA VAL A 112 -3.31 3.24 9.18
C VAL A 112 -4.16 3.04 10.44
N VAL A 113 -5.20 3.85 10.62
CA VAL A 113 -6.17 3.65 11.73
C VAL A 113 -6.83 2.28 11.62
N GLU A 114 -7.30 1.87 10.43
CA GLU A 114 -7.88 0.53 10.22
C GLU A 114 -6.84 -0.60 10.30
N MET A 115 -5.57 -0.33 9.97
CA MET A 115 -4.50 -1.32 10.03
C MET A 115 -4.17 -1.69 11.47
N ALA A 116 -4.23 -0.74 12.40
CA ALA A 116 -3.93 -0.99 13.81
C ALA A 116 -4.86 -2.02 14.47
N ASP A 117 -6.05 -2.26 13.91
CA ASP A 117 -6.99 -3.27 14.41
C ASP A 117 -6.77 -4.67 13.78
N ARG A 118 -5.67 -4.91 13.03
CA ARG A 118 -5.43 -6.20 12.34
C ARG A 118 -4.03 -6.75 12.53
N SER A 119 -3.95 -8.06 12.77
CA SER A 119 -2.70 -8.79 12.95
C SER A 119 -1.93 -9.12 11.66
N ILE A 120 -2.48 -8.80 10.49
CA ILE A 120 -1.84 -9.09 9.19
C ILE A 120 -0.73 -8.09 8.82
N PHE A 121 -0.56 -7.04 9.62
CA PHE A 121 0.37 -5.95 9.36
C PHE A 121 1.51 -5.95 10.37
N SER A 122 2.68 -5.50 9.93
CA SER A 122 3.88 -5.35 10.73
C SER A 122 3.69 -4.29 11.83
N LEU A 123 3.80 -4.72 13.09
CA LEU A 123 3.74 -3.82 14.25
C LEU A 123 4.86 -2.78 14.24
N GLU A 124 6.05 -3.15 13.79
CA GLU A 124 7.20 -2.25 13.70
C GLU A 124 6.93 -1.11 12.71
N LEU A 125 6.46 -1.47 11.51
CA LEU A 125 6.12 -0.50 10.48
C LEU A 125 4.96 0.39 10.92
N LEU A 126 3.94 -0.20 11.54
CA LEU A 126 2.79 0.55 12.06
C LEU A 126 3.20 1.57 13.11
N ARG A 127 4.08 1.22 14.04
CA ARG A 127 4.59 2.17 15.05
C ARG A 127 5.36 3.31 14.40
N ASP A 128 6.31 3.01 13.51
CA ASP A 128 7.11 4.03 12.81
C ASP A 128 6.24 5.01 12.00
N ILE A 129 5.24 4.50 11.28
CA ILE A 129 4.38 5.36 10.46
C ILE A 129 3.38 6.16 11.30
N LEU A 130 2.85 5.59 12.40
CA LEU A 130 1.97 6.28 13.32
C LEU A 130 2.66 7.48 13.97
N ASP A 131 3.88 7.32 14.46
CA ASP A 131 4.66 8.39 15.08
C ASP A 131 4.86 9.57 14.12
N LYS A 132 5.21 9.27 12.86
CA LYS A 132 5.35 10.27 11.79
C LYS A 132 4.03 10.98 11.47
N MET A 133 2.91 10.25 11.46
CA MET A 133 1.60 10.81 11.13
C MET A 133 1.03 11.68 12.26
N ILE A 134 1.17 11.25 13.52
CA ILE A 134 0.67 11.98 14.70
C ILE A 134 1.34 13.35 14.82
N GLY A 135 2.66 13.43 14.56
CA GLY A 135 3.43 14.67 14.60
C GLY A 135 3.21 15.61 13.41
N SER A 136 2.39 15.23 12.43
CA SER A 136 2.23 15.98 11.18
C SER A 136 1.10 17.00 11.23
N ASP A 137 1.42 18.26 10.94
CA ASP A 137 0.42 19.33 10.80
C ASP A 137 -0.43 19.23 9.52
N ALA A 138 -0.12 18.26 8.63
CA ALA A 138 -0.90 18.02 7.43
C ALA A 138 -2.28 17.38 7.71
N LEU A 139 -2.47 16.79 8.89
CA LEU A 139 -3.68 16.05 9.26
C LEU A 139 -4.60 16.88 10.16
N SER A 140 -5.91 16.64 10.05
CA SER A 140 -6.88 17.26 10.96
C SER A 140 -6.64 16.80 12.41
N ALA A 141 -7.11 17.60 13.37
CA ALA A 141 -7.03 17.23 14.79
C ALA A 141 -7.76 15.90 15.07
N GLU A 142 -8.93 15.70 14.48
CA GLU A 142 -9.73 14.47 14.60
C GLU A 142 -9.00 13.22 14.09
N LEU A 143 -8.32 13.34 12.94
CA LEU A 143 -7.58 12.23 12.36
C LEU A 143 -6.32 11.93 13.17
N ARG A 144 -5.62 12.96 13.67
CA ARG A 144 -4.50 12.78 14.60
C ARG A 144 -4.93 12.09 15.89
N GLU A 145 -6.10 12.43 16.41
CA GLU A 145 -6.63 11.77 17.61
C GLU A 145 -6.94 10.30 17.37
N SER A 146 -7.52 9.98 16.20
CA SER A 146 -7.75 8.60 15.80
C SER A 146 -6.45 7.80 15.66
N LEU A 147 -5.38 8.42 15.14
CA LEU A 147 -4.04 7.83 15.08
C LEU A 147 -3.43 7.63 16.48
N ARG A 148 -3.62 8.56 17.41
CA ARG A 148 -3.18 8.37 18.82
C ARG A 148 -3.88 7.20 19.48
N HIS A 149 -5.20 7.09 19.32
CA HIS A 149 -5.95 5.93 19.80
C HIS A 149 -5.44 4.63 19.18
N ALA A 150 -5.15 4.61 17.88
CA ALA A 150 -4.54 3.47 17.21
C ALA A 150 -3.16 3.13 17.79
N SER A 151 -2.31 4.13 18.03
CA SER A 151 -1.00 3.96 18.66
C SER A 151 -1.09 3.39 20.08
N PHE A 152 -2.04 3.88 20.89
CA PHE A 152 -2.25 3.40 22.25
C PHE A 152 -2.67 1.92 22.26
N LYS A 153 -3.56 1.52 21.35
CA LYS A 153 -3.96 0.10 21.20
C LYS A 153 -2.75 -0.80 20.88
N LEU A 154 -1.84 -0.35 20.01
CA LEU A 154 -0.64 -1.11 19.62
C LEU A 154 0.45 -1.16 20.71
N ALA A 155 0.39 -0.30 21.72
CA ALA A 155 1.27 -0.35 22.88
C ALA A 155 0.87 -1.48 23.86
N GLY A 156 -0.38 -1.97 23.78
CA GLY A 156 -0.95 -2.93 24.74
C GLY A 156 -1.32 -2.24 26.07
N PRO A 157 -2.06 -2.93 26.98
CA PRO A 157 -2.16 -2.47 28.36
C PRO A 157 -0.73 -2.41 28.90
N GLY A 158 -0.31 -1.26 29.42
CA GLY A 158 0.93 -1.16 30.16
C GLY A 158 0.94 -2.26 31.22
N ASP A 159 2.01 -3.04 31.25
CA ASP A 159 2.28 -3.96 32.34
C ASP A 159 2.61 -3.09 33.56
N ASP A 160 1.57 -2.53 34.19
CA ASP A 160 1.60 -2.02 35.55
C ASP A 160 1.68 -3.23 36.49
N THR A 161 2.73 -4.05 36.33
CA THR A 161 3.28 -4.82 37.45
C THR A 161 4.09 -3.86 38.29
N ASP A 162 3.35 -2.93 38.90
CA ASP A 162 3.85 -2.09 39.95
C ASP A 162 4.32 -3.03 41.07
N SER A 163 5.59 -2.84 41.43
CA SER A 163 6.27 -3.57 42.48
C SER A 163 5.60 -3.24 43.82
N ALA A 164 4.52 -3.93 44.15
CA ALA A 164 4.04 -4.01 45.52
C ALA A 164 4.91 -5.01 46.28
N GLY A 165 6.11 -4.56 46.63
CA GLY A 165 6.82 -5.14 47.77
C GLY A 165 6.03 -4.82 49.04
N ASN A 166 5.60 -5.87 49.74
CA ASN A 166 5.68 -5.95 51.20
C ASN A 166 5.61 -7.43 51.64
#